data_AF-F3BB77-F1
#
_entry.id   AF-F3BB77-F1
#
_cell.length_a   1.000
_cell.length_b   1.000
_cell.length_c   1.000
_cell.angle_alpha   90.00
_cell.angle_beta   90.00
_cell.angle_gamma   90.00
#
_symmetry.space_group_name_H-M   'P 1'
#
loop_
_entity.id
_entity.type
_entity.pdbx_description
1 polymer ?
#
loop_
_entity_poly.entity_id
_entity_poly.type
_entity_poly.pdbx_seq_one_letter_code
_entity_poly.pdbx_strand_id
1 'polypeptide(L)'
;MITISKKEVHKFLDEHPDIPFSAAKFEYSFYLEPEAVEYANAISEKMFVESEEDLYSKKMIEQAATAEELLKLMRKSLSGGNRSRLRKKVLEYEKEIMPLIKEKTMKSGQDIFIENTLYFFLHCEGNCCDWILKEYSNIWNEYLKSMLCLVLGFRGEVEMIPFLMKETVRLERMYPEETYAQAPILAIQELAVRFLN
;
A
#
# COMPACT_ATOMS: atom_id res chain seq x y z
N MET A 1 25.51 -14.07 0.52
CA MET A 1 24.34 -13.61 1.28
C MET A 1 24.85 -12.71 2.38
N ILE A 2 24.44 -11.44 2.40
CA ILE A 2 24.73 -10.56 3.54
C ILE A 2 23.70 -10.95 4.61
N THR A 3 24.14 -11.59 5.68
CA THR A 3 23.27 -11.91 6.82
C THR A 3 23.19 -10.66 7.68
N ILE A 4 22.09 -9.93 7.60
CA ILE A 4 21.86 -8.76 8.45
C ILE A 4 21.53 -9.21 9.87
N SER A 5 22.19 -8.65 10.88
CA SER A 5 21.96 -9.04 12.27
C SER A 5 20.81 -8.28 12.90
N LYS A 6 20.09 -8.93 13.83
CA LYS A 6 19.05 -8.30 14.66
C LYS A 6 19.54 -6.99 15.29
N LYS A 7 20.77 -6.99 15.80
CA LYS A 7 21.38 -5.81 16.46
C LYS A 7 21.55 -4.64 15.51
N GLU A 8 21.98 -4.88 14.27
CA GLU A 8 22.12 -3.84 13.25
C GLU A 8 20.77 -3.25 12.87
N VAL A 9 19.74 -4.09 12.72
CA VAL A 9 18.38 -3.62 12.40
C VAL A 9 17.80 -2.76 13.52
N HIS A 10 17.92 -3.19 14.79
CA HIS A 10 17.41 -2.40 15.91
C HIS A 10 18.14 -1.07 16.04
N LYS A 11 19.48 -1.07 15.93
CA LYS A 11 20.26 0.16 15.94
C LYS A 11 19.81 1.12 14.83
N PHE A 12 19.54 0.61 13.64
CA PHE A 12 19.03 1.42 12.54
C PHE A 12 17.65 2.02 12.86
N LEU A 13 16.72 1.23 13.40
CA LEU A 13 15.40 1.73 13.79
C LEU A 13 15.47 2.77 14.93
N ASP A 14 16.45 2.66 15.84
CA ASP A 14 16.69 3.67 16.87
C ASP A 14 17.19 5.00 16.28
N GLU A 15 18.00 4.95 15.22
CA GLU A 15 18.50 6.13 14.49
C GLU A 15 17.45 6.74 13.55
N HIS A 16 16.46 5.94 13.13
CA HIS A 16 15.40 6.28 12.17
C HIS A 16 14.01 6.01 12.77
N PRO A 17 13.58 6.80 13.78
CA PRO A 17 12.36 6.51 14.53
C PRO A 17 11.11 6.65 13.67
N ASP A 18 10.13 5.78 13.94
CA ASP A 18 8.79 5.96 13.40
C ASP A 18 8.13 7.18 14.07
N ILE A 19 7.30 7.89 13.31
CA ILE A 19 6.55 9.04 13.83
C ILE A 19 5.07 8.70 13.97
N PRO A 20 4.35 9.31 14.93
CA PRO A 20 2.94 8.98 15.16
C PRO A 20 2.01 9.33 14.00
N PHE A 21 2.34 10.35 13.20
CA PHE A 21 1.47 10.88 12.15
C PHE A 21 2.19 10.91 10.80
N SER A 22 1.85 9.98 9.92
CA SER A 22 2.22 9.99 8.50
C SER A 22 1.18 9.22 7.68
N ALA A 23 1.12 9.48 6.37
CA ALA A 23 0.26 8.70 5.47
C ALA A 23 0.61 7.20 5.52
N ALA A 24 1.91 6.89 5.58
CA ALA A 24 2.41 5.53 5.74
C ALA A 24 1.94 4.88 7.06
N LYS A 25 1.99 5.58 8.19
CA LYS A 25 1.51 5.07 9.49
C LYS A 25 0.01 4.81 9.47
N PHE A 26 -0.75 5.68 8.82
CA PHE A 26 -2.20 5.52 8.68
C PHE A 26 -2.54 4.26 7.87
N GLU A 27 -1.94 4.09 6.69
CA GLU A 27 -2.12 2.90 5.87
C GLU A 27 -1.64 1.64 6.60
N TYR A 28 -0.43 1.64 7.16
CA TYR A 28 0.11 0.55 7.98
C TYR A 28 -0.85 0.09 9.08
N SER A 29 -1.49 1.04 9.79
CA SER A 29 -2.43 0.72 10.87
C SER A 29 -3.66 -0.04 10.38
N PHE A 30 -4.14 0.22 9.16
CA PHE A 30 -5.25 -0.52 8.58
C PHE A 30 -4.91 -1.97 8.27
N TYR A 31 -3.64 -2.28 7.99
CA TYR A 31 -3.20 -3.65 7.71
C TYR A 31 -2.91 -4.45 8.98
N LEU A 32 -2.54 -3.79 10.08
CA LEU A 32 -2.38 -4.48 11.37
C LEU A 32 -3.72 -4.96 11.94
N GLU A 33 -4.81 -4.22 11.69
CA GLU A 33 -6.11 -4.46 12.31
C GLU A 33 -7.23 -4.59 11.26
N PRO A 34 -7.15 -5.59 10.35
CA PRO A 34 -8.09 -5.71 9.24
C PRO A 34 -9.54 -5.91 9.72
N GLU A 35 -9.75 -6.60 10.85
CA GLU A 35 -11.06 -6.81 11.46
C GLU A 35 -11.70 -5.49 11.93
N ALA A 36 -10.89 -4.59 12.51
CA ALA A 36 -11.36 -3.27 12.93
C ALA A 36 -11.77 -2.42 11.73
N VAL A 37 -11.06 -2.54 10.61
CA VAL A 37 -11.41 -1.86 9.35
C VAL A 37 -12.72 -2.39 8.78
N GLU A 38 -12.92 -3.70 8.75
CA GLU A 38 -14.18 -4.29 8.30
C GLU A 38 -15.35 -3.88 9.19
N TYR A 39 -15.16 -3.88 10.51
CA TYR A 39 -16.17 -3.45 11.46
C TYR A 39 -16.53 -1.97 11.29
N ALA A 40 -15.54 -1.08 11.14
CA ALA A 40 -15.75 0.34 10.90
C ALA A 40 -16.53 0.59 9.60
N ASN A 41 -16.20 -0.13 8.53
CA ASN A 41 -16.93 -0.07 7.27
C ASN A 41 -18.39 -0.53 7.44
N ALA A 42 -18.62 -1.63 8.15
CA ALA A 42 -19.97 -2.16 8.40
C ALA A 42 -20.83 -1.20 9.24
N ILE A 43 -20.25 -0.52 10.23
CA ILE A 43 -20.95 0.54 10.99
C ILE A 43 -21.28 1.71 10.09
N SER A 44 -20.29 2.19 9.31
CA SER A 44 -20.47 3.33 8.42
C SER A 44 -21.64 3.10 7.45
N GLU A 45 -21.75 1.91 6.86
CA GLU A 45 -22.85 1.55 5.97
C GLU A 45 -24.23 1.53 6.65
N LYS A 46 -24.30 1.25 7.95
CA LYS A 46 -25.56 1.23 8.71
C LYS A 46 -25.97 2.60 9.25
N MET A 47 -25.01 3.44 9.57
CA MET A 47 -25.22 4.69 10.31
C MET A 47 -25.43 5.90 9.41
N PHE A 48 -24.88 5.89 8.19
CA PHE A 48 -24.94 7.03 7.27
C PHE A 48 -25.94 6.78 6.14
N VAL A 49 -26.75 7.79 5.82
CA VAL A 49 -27.64 7.77 4.65
C VAL A 49 -26.78 7.89 3.40
N GLU A 50 -26.88 6.90 2.50
CA GLU A 50 -26.18 6.94 1.20
C GLU A 50 -26.65 8.15 0.40
N SER A 51 -25.71 9.00 -0.03
CA SER A 51 -25.97 10.11 -0.94
C SER A 51 -26.35 9.60 -2.34
N GLU A 52 -26.95 10.45 -3.18
CA GLU A 52 -27.21 10.10 -4.59
C GLU A 52 -25.91 9.77 -5.34
N GLU A 53 -24.83 10.49 -5.05
CA GLU A 53 -23.49 10.23 -5.61
C GLU A 53 -22.94 8.87 -5.17
N ASP A 54 -23.17 8.48 -3.92
CA ASP A 54 -22.78 7.17 -3.41
C ASP A 54 -23.56 6.05 -4.07
N LEU A 55 -24.88 6.20 -4.22
CA LEU A 55 -25.73 5.23 -4.91
C LEU A 55 -25.33 5.09 -6.38
N TYR A 56 -25.01 6.20 -7.04
CA TYR A 56 -24.51 6.18 -8.41
C TYR A 56 -23.17 5.45 -8.51
N SER A 57 -22.22 5.76 -7.64
CA SER A 57 -20.89 5.14 -7.64
C SER A 57 -20.95 3.65 -7.30
N LYS A 58 -21.84 3.24 -6.38
CA LYS A 58 -22.14 1.85 -6.06
C LYS A 58 -22.62 1.08 -7.29
N LYS A 59 -23.60 1.61 -8.02
CA LYS A 59 -24.07 1.01 -9.28
C LYS A 59 -22.96 0.87 -10.32
N MET A 60 -22.11 1.90 -10.46
CA MET A 60 -20.96 1.84 -11.38
C MET A 60 -19.98 0.72 -11.00
N ILE A 61 -19.70 0.53 -9.71
CA ILE A 61 -18.84 -0.56 -9.22
C ILE A 61 -19.50 -1.91 -9.49
N GLU A 62 -20.78 -2.07 -9.17
CA GLU A 62 -21.54 -3.32 -9.38
C GLU A 62 -21.60 -3.70 -10.87
N GLN A 63 -21.75 -2.72 -11.77
CA GLN A 63 -21.86 -2.93 -13.21
C GLN A 63 -20.53 -3.09 -13.95
N ALA A 64 -19.41 -2.63 -13.38
CA ALA A 64 -18.09 -2.79 -14.00
C ALA A 64 -17.79 -4.28 -14.24
N ALA A 65 -17.60 -4.67 -15.50
CA ALA A 65 -17.43 -6.07 -15.90
C ALA A 65 -16.06 -6.34 -16.53
N THR A 66 -15.23 -5.32 -16.66
CA THR A 66 -13.90 -5.40 -17.26
C THR A 66 -12.82 -4.84 -16.34
N ALA A 67 -11.60 -5.35 -16.48
CA ALA A 67 -10.44 -4.88 -15.72
C ALA A 67 -10.14 -3.39 -15.99
N GLU A 68 -10.39 -2.91 -17.22
CA GLU A 68 -10.22 -1.51 -17.61
C GLU A 68 -11.23 -0.58 -16.94
N GLU A 69 -12.48 -1.01 -16.77
CA GLU A 69 -13.50 -0.26 -16.03
C GLU A 69 -13.13 -0.18 -14.55
N LEU A 70 -12.71 -1.30 -13.96
CA LEU A 70 -12.24 -1.34 -12.58
C LEU A 70 -11.01 -0.44 -12.39
N LEU A 71 -10.05 -0.47 -13.30
CA LEU A 71 -8.88 0.42 -13.25
C LEU A 71 -9.28 1.91 -13.33
N LYS A 72 -10.29 2.26 -14.13
CA LYS A 72 -10.81 3.63 -14.16
C LYS A 72 -11.42 4.01 -12.81
N LEU A 73 -12.16 3.11 -12.18
CA LEU A 73 -12.77 3.33 -10.87
C LEU A 73 -11.73 3.46 -9.74
N MET A 74 -10.60 2.75 -9.82
CA MET A 74 -9.48 2.87 -8.85
C MET A 74 -8.88 4.28 -8.78
N ARG A 75 -9.22 5.15 -9.73
CA ARG A 75 -8.74 6.54 -9.82
C ARG A 75 -9.79 7.56 -9.37
N LYS A 76 -11.01 7.11 -9.05
CA LYS A 76 -12.13 7.97 -8.70
C LYS A 76 -12.17 8.20 -7.19
N SER A 77 -12.47 9.42 -6.77
CA SER A 77 -12.81 9.69 -5.37
C SER A 77 -14.11 8.96 -5.03
N LEU A 78 -14.08 8.14 -3.99
CA LEU A 78 -15.19 7.32 -3.54
C LEU A 78 -15.29 7.45 -2.02
N SER A 79 -16.50 7.37 -1.48
CA SER A 79 -16.70 7.20 -0.04
C SER A 79 -16.01 5.93 0.47
N GLY A 80 -15.76 5.86 1.78
CA GLY A 80 -15.10 4.70 2.40
C GLY A 80 -15.78 3.37 2.05
N GLY A 81 -17.12 3.32 2.11
CA GLY A 81 -17.89 2.14 1.75
C GLY A 81 -17.74 1.75 0.27
N ASN A 82 -17.85 2.70 -0.66
CA ASN A 82 -17.67 2.43 -2.09
C ASN A 82 -16.23 2.07 -2.45
N ARG A 83 -15.23 2.67 -1.78
CA ARG A 83 -13.83 2.29 -1.92
C ARG A 83 -13.59 0.86 -1.46
N SER A 84 -14.18 0.45 -0.33
CA SER A 84 -14.11 -0.93 0.17
C SER A 84 -14.75 -1.93 -0.81
N ARG A 85 -15.94 -1.62 -1.34
CA ARG A 85 -16.61 -2.45 -2.37
C ARG A 85 -15.77 -2.59 -3.64
N LEU A 86 -15.24 -1.48 -4.15
CA LEU A 86 -14.37 -1.50 -5.34
C LEU A 86 -13.14 -2.38 -5.10
N ARG A 87 -12.46 -2.20 -3.96
CA ARG A 87 -11.27 -2.95 -3.59
C ARG A 87 -11.51 -4.46 -3.53
N LYS A 88 -12.63 -4.90 -2.93
CA LYS A 88 -13.04 -6.31 -2.93
C LYS A 88 -13.25 -6.83 -4.35
N LYS A 89 -14.00 -6.10 -5.18
CA LYS A 89 -14.27 -6.49 -6.57
C LYS A 89 -13.00 -6.51 -7.44
N VAL A 90 -12.06 -5.59 -7.22
CA VAL A 90 -10.78 -5.57 -7.94
C VAL A 90 -9.97 -6.84 -7.69
N LEU A 91 -10.00 -7.39 -6.47
CA LEU A 91 -9.33 -8.65 -6.14
C LEU A 91 -9.94 -9.86 -6.88
N GLU A 92 -11.25 -9.85 -7.13
CA GLU A 92 -11.91 -10.90 -7.93
C GLU A 92 -11.41 -10.96 -9.39
N TYR A 93 -10.82 -9.86 -9.88
CA TYR A 93 -10.29 -9.70 -11.25
C TYR A 93 -8.76 -9.69 -11.28
N GLU A 94 -8.10 -10.27 -10.27
CA GLU A 94 -6.66 -10.16 -10.06
C GLU A 94 -5.84 -10.48 -11.32
N LYS A 95 -6.14 -11.59 -12.01
CA LYS A 95 -5.34 -12.05 -13.16
C LYS A 95 -5.38 -11.06 -14.31
N GLU A 96 -6.55 -10.49 -14.57
CA GLU A 96 -6.80 -9.55 -15.66
C GLU A 96 -6.31 -8.14 -15.30
N ILE A 97 -6.47 -7.70 -14.05
CA ILE A 97 -6.18 -6.32 -13.64
C ILE A 97 -4.73 -6.10 -13.20
N MET A 98 -4.05 -7.12 -12.69
CA MET A 98 -2.63 -7.06 -12.28
C MET A 98 -1.71 -6.43 -13.33
N PRO A 99 -1.69 -6.87 -14.61
CA PRO A 99 -0.83 -6.24 -15.62
C PRO A 99 -1.17 -4.76 -15.83
N LEU A 100 -2.45 -4.39 -15.77
CA LEU A 100 -2.91 -3.01 -15.97
C LEU A 100 -2.50 -2.10 -14.80
N ILE A 101 -2.63 -2.58 -13.56
CA ILE A 101 -2.17 -1.87 -12.37
C ILE A 101 -0.66 -1.66 -12.45
N LYS A 102 0.11 -2.72 -12.74
CA LYS A 102 1.57 -2.65 -12.89
C LYS A 102 1.99 -1.61 -13.92
N GLU A 103 1.38 -1.62 -15.12
CA GLU A 103 1.66 -0.61 -16.14
C GLU A 103 1.34 0.80 -15.65
N LYS A 104 0.21 0.96 -14.95
CA LYS A 104 -0.25 2.25 -14.45
C LYS A 104 0.60 2.79 -13.31
N THR A 105 1.12 1.94 -12.41
CA THR A 105 2.09 2.28 -11.36
C THR A 105 3.31 2.99 -11.96
N MET A 106 3.75 2.59 -13.15
CA MET A 106 4.91 3.21 -13.82
C MET A 106 4.63 4.63 -14.33
N LYS A 107 3.35 5.01 -14.50
CA LYS A 107 2.94 6.24 -15.21
C LYS A 107 2.08 7.19 -14.38
N SER A 108 1.64 6.76 -13.18
CA SER A 108 0.65 7.47 -12.37
C SER A 108 1.26 7.96 -11.06
N GLY A 109 0.81 9.12 -10.61
CA GLY A 109 1.17 9.72 -9.32
C GLY A 109 -0.05 10.26 -8.59
N GLN A 110 -1.25 9.78 -8.93
CA GLN A 110 -2.50 10.21 -8.31
C GLN A 110 -2.69 9.45 -6.99
N ASP A 111 -2.80 10.16 -5.87
CA ASP A 111 -2.86 9.57 -4.51
C ASP A 111 -3.94 8.52 -4.36
N ILE A 112 -5.16 8.80 -4.85
CA ILE A 112 -6.29 7.84 -4.83
C ILE A 112 -5.93 6.52 -5.53
N PHE A 113 -5.22 6.60 -6.66
CA PHE A 113 -4.77 5.42 -7.36
C PHE A 113 -3.67 4.68 -6.60
N ILE A 114 -2.75 5.42 -5.96
CA ILE A 114 -1.67 4.86 -5.14
C ILE A 114 -2.26 4.07 -3.96
N GLU A 115 -3.21 4.63 -3.23
CA GLU A 115 -3.87 3.94 -2.10
C GLU A 115 -4.59 2.66 -2.53
N ASN A 116 -5.31 2.70 -3.66
CA ASN A 116 -6.00 1.51 -4.18
C ASN A 116 -5.01 0.46 -4.72
N THR A 117 -3.90 0.89 -5.30
CA THR A 117 -2.81 0.02 -5.76
C THR A 117 -2.12 -0.65 -4.59
N LEU A 118 -1.84 0.11 -3.52
CA LEU A 118 -1.26 -0.40 -2.29
C LEU A 118 -2.13 -1.50 -1.68
N TYR A 119 -3.42 -1.22 -1.52
CA TYR A 119 -4.39 -2.22 -1.03
C TYR A 119 -4.37 -3.48 -1.90
N PHE A 120 -4.46 -3.32 -3.23
CA PHE A 120 -4.44 -4.47 -4.13
C PHE A 120 -3.16 -5.31 -3.95
N PHE A 121 -1.98 -4.69 -3.94
CA PHE A 121 -0.72 -5.40 -3.77
C PHE A 121 -0.53 -6.00 -2.38
N LEU A 122 -1.22 -5.53 -1.35
CA LEU A 122 -1.21 -6.14 -0.02
C LEU A 122 -2.13 -7.36 0.07
N HIS A 123 -3.21 -7.40 -0.72
CA HIS A 123 -4.25 -8.43 -0.59
C HIS A 123 -4.37 -9.41 -1.77
N CYS A 124 -3.72 -9.16 -2.91
CA CYS A 124 -3.74 -10.08 -4.04
C CYS A 124 -3.10 -11.43 -3.70
N GLU A 125 -3.57 -12.53 -4.28
CA GLU A 125 -3.02 -13.88 -4.07
C GLU A 125 -1.55 -13.95 -4.49
N GLY A 126 -1.22 -13.39 -5.66
CA GLY A 126 0.15 -13.38 -6.19
C GLY A 126 1.08 -12.48 -5.39
N ASN A 127 2.25 -12.99 -4.98
CA ASN A 127 3.29 -12.16 -4.36
C ASN A 127 3.90 -11.22 -5.42
N CYS A 128 3.84 -9.92 -5.15
CA CYS A 128 4.31 -8.88 -6.06
C CYS A 128 5.70 -8.32 -5.70
N CYS A 129 6.33 -8.77 -4.61
CA CYS A 129 7.60 -8.21 -4.13
C CYS A 129 8.73 -8.28 -5.16
N ASP A 130 8.90 -9.41 -5.86
CA ASP A 130 9.94 -9.56 -6.90
C ASP A 130 9.75 -8.56 -8.04
N TRP A 131 8.49 -8.33 -8.43
CA TRP A 131 8.16 -7.35 -9.45
C TRP A 131 8.42 -5.92 -8.96
N ILE A 132 8.03 -5.61 -7.72
CA ILE A 132 8.29 -4.31 -7.10
C ILE A 132 9.79 -4.03 -7.11
N LEU A 133 10.61 -4.95 -6.59
CA LEU A 133 12.07 -4.77 -6.54
C LEU A 133 12.69 -4.61 -7.92
N LYS A 134 12.22 -5.38 -8.90
CA LYS A 134 12.71 -5.31 -10.29
C LYS A 134 12.40 -3.96 -10.94
N GLU A 135 11.19 -3.44 -10.78
CA GLU A 135 10.72 -2.23 -11.45
C GLU A 135 10.87 -0.96 -10.61
N TYR A 136 11.29 -1.06 -9.35
CA TYR A 136 11.30 0.04 -8.40
C TYR A 136 11.98 1.30 -8.94
N SER A 137 13.14 1.15 -9.59
CA SER A 137 13.88 2.27 -10.16
C SER A 137 13.17 2.96 -11.32
N ASN A 138 12.28 2.25 -12.01
CA ASN A 138 11.53 2.76 -13.17
C ASN A 138 10.26 3.52 -12.74
N ILE A 139 9.85 3.42 -11.47
CA ILE A 139 8.72 4.17 -10.92
C ILE A 139 9.17 5.62 -10.72
N TRP A 140 8.40 6.58 -11.24
CA TRP A 140 8.76 7.99 -11.19
C TRP A 140 8.27 8.69 -9.91
N ASN A 141 7.14 8.24 -9.36
CA ASN A 141 6.51 8.88 -8.20
C ASN A 141 7.12 8.36 -6.89
N GLU A 142 7.66 9.27 -6.09
CA GLU A 142 8.43 8.95 -4.88
C GLU A 142 7.53 8.60 -3.69
N TYR A 143 6.33 9.17 -3.63
CA TYR A 143 5.32 8.73 -2.66
C TYR A 143 4.88 7.29 -2.93
N LEU A 144 4.64 6.91 -4.18
CA LEU A 144 4.33 5.53 -4.55
C LEU A 144 5.49 4.57 -4.25
N LYS A 145 6.73 4.96 -4.52
CA LYS A 145 7.92 4.20 -4.10
C LYS A 145 7.93 3.94 -2.60
N SER A 146 7.72 5.00 -1.82
CA SER A 146 7.58 4.93 -0.36
C SER A 146 6.49 3.92 0.00
N MET A 147 5.26 4.06 -0.50
CA MET A 147 4.17 3.15 -0.16
C MET A 147 4.43 1.69 -0.58
N LEU A 148 5.11 1.45 -1.71
CA LEU A 148 5.49 0.09 -2.12
C LEU A 148 6.48 -0.57 -1.15
N CYS A 149 7.27 0.20 -0.39
CA CYS A 149 8.08 -0.36 0.68
C CYS A 149 7.22 -1.04 1.76
N LEU A 150 6.03 -0.53 2.07
CA LEU A 150 5.10 -1.21 3.00
C LEU A 150 4.69 -2.59 2.47
N VAL A 151 4.44 -2.71 1.16
CA VAL A 151 4.16 -4.01 0.54
C VAL A 151 5.32 -4.98 0.77
N LEU A 152 6.56 -4.53 0.59
CA LEU A 152 7.75 -5.34 0.87
C LEU A 152 7.84 -5.72 2.35
N GLY A 153 7.44 -4.85 3.27
CA GLY A 153 7.41 -5.14 4.71
C GLY A 153 6.44 -6.27 5.08
N PHE A 154 5.21 -6.18 4.59
CA PHE A 154 4.14 -7.14 4.93
C PHE A 154 4.23 -8.45 4.14
N ARG A 155 4.72 -8.42 2.90
CA ARG A 155 4.70 -9.57 1.99
C ARG A 155 6.06 -10.12 1.60
N GLY A 156 7.11 -9.38 1.92
CA GLY A 156 8.47 -9.77 1.63
C GLY A 156 9.10 -10.64 2.71
N GLU A 157 10.39 -10.88 2.49
CA GLU A 157 11.27 -11.69 3.32
C GLU A 157 12.41 -10.83 3.87
N VAL A 158 13.15 -11.37 4.86
CA VAL A 158 14.20 -10.66 5.60
C VAL A 158 15.32 -10.11 4.69
N GLU A 159 15.54 -10.70 3.52
CA GLU A 159 16.52 -10.26 2.52
C GLU A 159 16.22 -8.87 1.93
N MET A 160 15.00 -8.36 2.12
CA MET A 160 14.60 -7.03 1.64
C MET A 160 15.03 -5.91 2.58
N ILE A 161 15.41 -6.21 3.83
CA ILE A 161 15.80 -5.17 4.81
C ILE A 161 16.94 -4.27 4.31
N PRO A 162 18.05 -4.77 3.72
CA PRO A 162 19.11 -3.90 3.21
C PRO A 162 18.64 -2.91 2.14
N PHE A 163 17.69 -3.32 1.29
CA PHE A 163 17.08 -2.42 0.32
C PHE A 163 16.24 -1.34 1.01
N LEU A 164 15.41 -1.73 1.98
CA LEU A 164 14.57 -0.80 2.74
C LEU A 164 15.39 0.21 3.53
N MET A 165 16.47 -0.20 4.19
CA MET A 165 17.37 0.71 4.93
C MET A 165 17.98 1.76 3.99
N LYS A 166 18.43 1.32 2.80
CA LYS A 166 18.97 2.23 1.78
C LYS A 166 17.91 3.23 1.32
N GLU A 167 16.67 2.78 1.15
CA GLU A 167 15.56 3.64 0.75
C GLU A 167 15.13 4.61 1.85
N THR A 168 15.14 4.21 3.13
CA THR A 168 14.95 5.12 4.27
C THR A 168 15.94 6.28 4.20
N VAL A 169 17.25 5.98 4.15
CA VAL A 169 18.30 7.00 4.10
C VAL A 169 18.18 7.88 2.85
N ARG A 170 17.81 7.29 1.69
CA ARG A 170 17.62 8.05 0.45
C ARG A 170 16.45 9.03 0.58
N LEU A 171 15.32 8.58 1.09
CA LEU A 171 14.10 9.38 1.20
C LEU A 171 14.23 10.49 2.23
N GLU A 172 14.83 10.25 3.39
CA GLU A 172 15.12 11.30 4.38
C GLU A 172 16.03 12.39 3.80
N ARG A 173 17.05 11.99 3.03
CA ARG A 173 18.00 12.92 2.42
C ARG A 173 17.39 13.72 1.27
N MET A 174 16.59 13.08 0.42
CA MET A 174 16.05 13.70 -0.80
C MET A 174 14.75 14.46 -0.54
N TYR A 175 13.97 14.05 0.45
CA TYR A 175 12.65 14.60 0.79
C TYR A 175 12.54 14.87 2.30
N PRO A 176 13.39 15.72 2.88
CA PRO A 176 13.45 15.94 4.33
C PRO A 176 12.18 16.56 4.92
N GLU A 177 11.40 17.28 4.12
CA GLU A 177 10.14 17.91 4.53
C GLU A 177 8.93 16.96 4.38
N GLU A 178 9.14 15.78 3.78
CA GLU A 178 8.10 14.78 3.55
C GLU A 178 8.24 13.61 4.52
N THR A 179 7.16 12.87 4.72
CA THR A 179 7.16 11.67 5.58
C THR A 179 7.42 10.37 4.82
N TYR A 180 7.98 10.44 3.61
CA TYR A 180 8.15 9.29 2.72
C TYR A 180 9.05 8.19 3.29
N ALA A 181 10.04 8.53 4.11
CA ALA A 181 10.88 7.54 4.77
C ALA A 181 10.13 6.66 5.79
N GLN A 182 8.95 7.07 6.25
CA GLN A 182 8.17 6.32 7.24
C GLN A 182 7.71 4.96 6.73
N ALA A 183 7.36 4.84 5.44
CA ALA A 183 6.95 3.56 4.86
C ALA A 183 8.06 2.49 4.90
N PRO A 184 9.30 2.72 4.42
CA PRO A 184 10.37 1.74 4.57
C PRO A 184 10.78 1.51 6.04
N ILE A 185 10.71 2.51 6.93
CA ILE A 185 10.95 2.30 8.37
C ILE A 185 9.95 1.29 8.95
N LEU A 186 8.65 1.50 8.73
CA LEU A 186 7.58 0.60 9.16
C LEU A 186 7.73 -0.80 8.53
N ALA A 187 8.14 -0.87 7.27
CA ALA A 187 8.40 -2.14 6.60
C ALA A 187 9.57 -2.92 7.25
N ILE A 188 10.63 -2.23 7.66
CA ILE A 188 11.76 -2.85 8.38
C ILE A 188 11.29 -3.35 9.75
N GLN A 189 10.47 -2.56 10.47
CA GLN A 189 9.88 -2.99 11.74
C GLN A 189 9.07 -4.28 11.58
N GLU A 190 8.21 -4.35 10.56
CA GLU A 190 7.39 -5.54 10.28
C GLU A 190 8.25 -6.78 9.99
N LEU A 191 9.26 -6.66 9.12
CA LEU A 191 10.17 -7.77 8.82
C LEU A 191 11.00 -8.18 10.05
N ALA A 192 11.45 -7.21 10.85
CA ALA A 192 12.17 -7.50 12.08
C ALA A 192 11.29 -8.29 13.07
N VAL A 193 10.02 -7.90 13.19
CA VAL A 193 9.06 -8.60 14.05
C VAL A 193 8.79 -10.02 13.57
N ARG A 194 8.64 -10.22 12.26
CA ARG A 194 8.32 -11.52 11.65
C ARG A 194 9.49 -12.49 11.64
N PHE A 195 10.73 -12.03 11.47
CA PHE A 195 11.88 -12.90 11.18
C PHE A 195 13.06 -12.79 12.14
N LEU A 196 13.18 -11.69 12.88
CA LEU A 196 14.35 -11.41 13.74
C LEU A 196 14.01 -11.36 15.23
N ASN A 197 12.74 -11.56 15.60
CA ASN A 197 12.31 -11.60 16.99
C ASN A 197 12.74 -12.88 17.71
#